data_AF-A0A938CR28-F1
#
_entry.id   AF-A0A938CR28-F1
#
_cell.length_a   1.000
_cell.length_b   1.000
_cell.length_c   1.000
_cell.angle_alpha   90.00
_cell.angle_beta   90.00
_cell.angle_gamma   90.00
#
_symmetry.space_group_name_H-M   'P 1'
#
loop_
_entity.id
_entity.type
_entity.pdbx_description
1 polymer ?
#
loop_
_entity_poly.entity_id
_entity_poly.type
_entity_poly.pdbx_seq_one_letter_code
_entity_poly.pdbx_strand_id
1 'polypeptide(L)' 'MKLVFTLEETAAALGKSPGELEALLPHLMAHGFPAPIAGLEDRWSIMEVMAWVNRKEPKSPRRTRRPGH' A
#
# COMPACT_ATOMS: atom_id res chain seq x y z
N MET A 1 -15.36 -15.31 -0.11
CA MET A 1 -14.08 -14.58 -0.04
C MET A 1 -14.30 -13.19 -0.62
N LYS A 2 -14.10 -12.12 0.14
CA LYS A 2 -14.08 -10.75 -0.43
C LYS A 2 -12.73 -10.54 -1.09
N LEU A 3 -12.73 -9.97 -2.30
CA LEU A 3 -11.51 -9.65 -3.08
C LEU A 3 -11.17 -8.16 -3.03
N VAL A 4 -11.97 -7.37 -2.31
CA VAL A 4 -11.86 -5.92 -2.25
C VAL A 4 -11.90 -5.43 -0.80
N PHE A 5 -11.08 -4.43 -0.48
CA PHE A 5 -11.12 -3.68 0.76
C PHE A 5 -11.96 -2.43 0.60
N THR A 6 -12.79 -2.14 1.59
CA THR A 6 -13.37 -0.80 1.76
C THR A 6 -12.34 0.21 2.25
N LEU A 7 -12.71 1.48 2.34
CA LEU A 7 -11.90 2.52 2.97
C LEU A 7 -11.46 2.13 4.39
N GLU A 8 -12.38 1.60 5.20
CA GLU A 8 -12.08 1.18 6.58
C GLU A 8 -11.09 0.02 6.63
N GLU A 9 -11.27 -1.01 5.80
CA GLU A 9 -10.37 -2.16 5.74
C GLU A 9 -8.99 -1.76 5.21
N THR A 10 -8.95 -0.85 4.24
CA THR A 10 -7.70 -0.28 3.72
C THR A 10 -7.00 0.52 4.81
N ALA A 11 -7.71 1.35 5.55
CA ALA A 11 -7.14 2.14 6.65
C ALA A 11 -6.59 1.22 7.75
N ALA A 12 -7.33 0.18 8.12
CA ALA A 12 -6.88 -0.84 9.05
C ALA A 12 -5.61 -1.56 8.57
N ALA A 13 -5.51 -1.91 7.28
CA ALA A 13 -4.33 -2.54 6.71
C ALA A 13 -3.09 -1.63 6.75
N LEU A 14 -3.27 -0.31 6.69
CA LEU A 14 -2.20 0.68 6.86
C LEU A 14 -1.96 1.08 8.33
N GLY A 15 -2.75 0.55 9.28
CA GLY A 15 -2.68 0.92 10.70
C GLY A 15 -3.10 2.36 10.98
N LYS A 16 -4.07 2.88 10.22
CA LYS A 16 -4.56 4.27 10.28
C LYS A 16 -6.06 4.34 10.48
N SER A 17 -6.56 5.50 10.90
CA SER A 17 -8.00 5.78 10.89
C SER A 17 -8.51 6.11 9.48
N PRO A 18 -9.80 5.85 9.16
CA PRO A 18 -10.38 6.14 7.85
C PRO A 18 -10.19 7.60 7.40
N GLY A 19 -10.45 8.56 8.29
CA GLY A 19 -10.25 9.98 7.97
C GLY A 19 -8.79 10.38 7.75
N GLU A 20 -7.83 9.71 8.40
CA GLU A 20 -6.41 9.92 8.10
C GLU A 20 -6.05 9.34 6.73
N LEU A 21 -6.63 8.20 6.37
CA LEU A 21 -6.39 7.58 5.06
C LEU A 21 -6.91 8.48 3.95
N GLU A 22 -8.10 9.08 4.08
CA GLU A 22 -8.64 10.02 3.08
C GLU A 22 -7.73 11.24 2.88
N ALA A 23 -7.24 11.83 3.98
CA ALA A 23 -6.31 12.97 3.92
C ALA A 23 -4.96 12.58 3.29
N LEU A 24 -4.49 11.36 3.52
CA LEU A 24 -3.22 10.85 3.00
C LEU A 24 -3.33 10.23 1.61
N LEU A 25 -4.54 9.91 1.16
CA LEU A 25 -4.81 9.25 -0.12
C LEU A 25 -4.12 9.94 -1.31
N PRO A 26 -4.23 11.28 -1.50
CA PRO A 26 -3.55 11.95 -2.61
C PRO A 26 -2.02 11.82 -2.53
N HIS A 27 -1.46 11.81 -1.32
CA HIS A 27 -0.03 11.61 -1.12
C HIS A 27 0.37 10.15 -1.40
N LEU A 28 -0.39 9.18 -0.89
CA LEU A 28 -0.17 7.76 -1.11
C LEU A 28 -0.23 7.41 -2.61
N MET A 29 -1.22 7.93 -3.34
CA MET A 29 -1.34 7.74 -4.78
C MET A 29 -0.13 8.32 -5.54
N ALA A 30 0.39 9.47 -5.13
CA ALA A 30 1.62 10.03 -5.69
C ALA A 30 2.86 9.12 -5.45
N HIS A 31 2.82 8.31 -4.39
CA HIS A 31 3.83 7.30 -4.07
C HIS A 31 3.52 5.90 -4.63
N GLY A 32 2.56 5.80 -5.57
CA GLY A 32 2.22 4.55 -6.26
C GLY A 32 1.30 3.62 -5.46
N PHE A 33 0.53 4.15 -4.52
CA PHE A 33 -0.56 3.40 -3.88
C PHE A 33 -1.64 3.05 -4.92
N PRO A 34 -2.25 1.85 -4.86
CA PRO A 34 -3.28 1.44 -5.80
C PRO A 34 -4.48 2.39 -5.81
N ALA A 35 -5.00 2.65 -7.00
CA ALA A 35 -6.24 3.39 -7.17
C ALA A 35 -7.45 2.53 -6.78
N PRO A 36 -8.55 3.13 -6.33
CA PRO A 36 -9.80 2.42 -6.16
C PRO A 36 -10.30 1.84 -7.50
N ILE A 37 -11.00 0.71 -7.44
CA ILE A 37 -11.51 -0.01 -8.60
C ILE A 37 -12.63 0.81 -9.25
N ALA A 38 -12.48 1.12 -10.53
CA ALA A 38 -13.49 1.84 -11.29
C ALA A 38 -14.84 1.09 -11.24
N GLY A 39 -15.92 1.81 -10.88
CA GLY A 39 -17.27 1.24 -10.75
C GLY A 39 -17.55 0.56 -9.40
N LEU A 40 -16.58 0.51 -8.48
CA LEU A 40 -16.76 0.08 -7.10
C LEU A 40 -16.29 1.22 -6.19
N GLU A 41 -17.17 2.20 -6.02
CA GLU A 41 -16.98 3.41 -5.19
C GLU A 41 -16.22 3.07 -3.90
N ASP A 42 -15.03 3.67 -3.74
CA ASP A 42 -14.15 3.54 -2.57
C ASP A 42 -13.76 2.11 -2.17
N ARG A 43 -13.53 1.26 -3.18
CA ARG A 43 -13.01 -0.10 -2.96
C ARG A 43 -11.68 -0.33 -3.65
N TRP A 44 -10.74 -0.93 -2.93
CA TRP A 44 -9.41 -1.29 -3.42
C TRP A 44 -9.26 -2.79 -3.57
N SER A 45 -8.43 -3.24 -4.51
CA SER A 45 -8.05 -4.64 -4.58
C SER A 45 -7.22 -5.01 -3.34
N ILE A 46 -7.66 -6.04 -2.60
CA ILE A 46 -6.93 -6.54 -1.41
C ILE A 46 -5.51 -6.93 -1.80
N MET A 47 -5.35 -7.56 -2.97
CA MET A 47 -4.05 -8.02 -3.44
C MET A 47 -3.09 -6.86 -3.68
N GLU A 48 -3.57 -5.76 -4.27
CA GLU A 48 -2.71 -4.60 -4.57
C GLU A 48 -2.37 -3.82 -3.30
N VAL A 49 -3.34 -3.61 -2.40
CA VAL A 49 -3.09 -2.94 -1.11
C VAL A 49 -2.09 -3.74 -0.30
N MET A 50 -2.28 -5.06 -0.17
CA MET A 50 -1.36 -5.93 0.55
C MET A 50 0.01 -5.98 -0.13
N ALA A 51 0.09 -6.03 -1.47
CA ALA A 51 1.36 -5.98 -2.17
C ALA A 51 2.10 -4.67 -1.93
N TRP A 52 1.39 -3.54 -1.86
CA TRP A 52 1.97 -2.23 -1.57
C TRP A 52 2.44 -2.11 -0.11
N VAL A 53 1.62 -2.55 0.85
CA VAL A 53 1.98 -2.58 2.28
C VAL A 53 3.20 -3.46 2.52
N ASN A 54 3.26 -4.65 1.89
CA ASN A 54 4.40 -5.57 1.99
C ASN A 54 5.63 -5.08 1.20
N ARG A 55 5.48 -4.12 0.27
CA ARG A 55 6.60 -3.53 -0.48
C ARG A 55 7.50 -2.62 0.39
N LYS A 56 7.09 -2.31 1.63
CA LYS A 56 7.81 -1.39 2.53
C LYS A 56 9.15 -1.88 3.06
N GLU A 57 9.60 -3.08 2.71
CA GLU A 57 11.02 -3.37 2.78
C GLU A 57 11.65 -3.13 1.40
N PRO A 58 12.27 -1.96 1.14
CA PRO A 58 13.48 -2.03 0.36
C PRO A 58 14.34 -3.01 1.14
N LYS A 59 14.55 -4.21 0.59
CA LYS A 59 15.81 -4.91 0.80
C LYS A 59 16.85 -3.86 0.48
N SER A 60 17.31 -3.16 1.51
CA SER A 60 18.49 -2.34 1.45
C SER A 60 19.46 -3.21 0.68
N PRO A 61 19.97 -2.79 -0.49
CA PRO A 61 20.97 -3.60 -1.17
C PRO A 61 22.08 -3.66 -0.14
N ARG A 62 22.17 -4.79 0.59
CA ARG A 62 23.31 -5.11 1.42
C ARG A 62 24.44 -5.08 0.42
N ARG A 63 25.12 -3.94 0.42
CA ARG A 63 26.30 -3.66 -0.34
C ARG A 63 27.31 -4.62 0.25
N THR A 64 27.32 -5.85 -0.26
CA THR A 64 28.39 -6.81 -0.05
C THR A 64 29.59 -6.20 -0.78
N ARG A 65 30.21 -5.21 -0.13
CA ARG A 65 31.60 -4.85 -0.40
C ARG A 65 32.40 -6.09 -0.04
N ARG A 66 32.63 -6.96 -1.03
CA ARG A 66 33.84 -7.76 -1.08
C ARG A 66 34.92 -6.90 -1.71
N PRO A 67 35.95 -6.48 -0.99
CA PRO A 67 37.28 -6.38 -1.55
C PRO A 67 38.00 -7.67 -1.17
N GLY A 68 38.09 -8.60 -2.11
CA GLY A 68 39.14 -9.61 -2.10
C GLY A 68 40.14 -9.18 -3.16
N HIS A 69 41.31 -8.69 -2.74
CA HIS A 69 42.59 -8.93 -3.38
C HIS A 69 43.73 -8.44 -2.47
#